data_AF-A0A161MQD3-F1
#
_entry.id   AF-A0A161MQD3-F1
#
_cell.length_a   1.000
_cell.length_b   1.000
_cell.length_c   1.000
_cell.angle_alpha   90.00
_cell.angle_beta   90.00
_cell.angle_gamma   90.00
#
_symmetry.space_group_name_H-M   'P 1'
#
loop_
_entity.id
_entity.type
_entity.pdbx_description
1 polymer ?
#
loop_
_entity_poly.entity_id
_entity_poly.type
_entity_poly.pdbx_seq_one_letter_code
_entity_poly.pdbx_strand_id
1 'polypeptide(L)'
;MEPIIDEMDFDDLLPHIGEFGLYQKILFLMMIPFLFSVAFVYFGQIFIILVPEEHWCKVPELESLPIEQQKLLSIPQLPDGSFEKCRVYVANWTDVLARGLSQSDPE
;
A
#
# COMPACT_ATOMS: atom_id res chain seq x y z
N MET A 1 25.59 -4.86 53.00
CA MET A 1 26.23 -5.55 51.87
C MET A 1 25.27 -6.65 51.50
N GLU A 2 24.25 -6.29 50.73
CA GLU A 2 23.29 -7.24 50.19
C GLU A 2 24.02 -8.29 49.33
N PRO A 3 23.59 -9.56 49.36
CA PRO A 3 24.15 -10.58 48.49
C PRO A 3 23.87 -10.19 47.05
N ILE A 4 24.92 -10.14 46.23
CA ILE A 4 24.77 -10.11 44.77
C ILE A 4 24.16 -11.47 44.41
N ILE A 5 22.87 -11.48 44.10
CA ILE A 5 22.28 -12.58 43.35
C ILE A 5 22.94 -12.47 41.98
N ASP A 6 23.89 -13.37 41.70
CA ASP A 6 24.30 -13.62 40.32
C ASP A 6 23.04 -14.07 39.58
N GLU A 7 22.41 -13.14 38.87
CA GLU A 7 21.43 -13.49 37.86
C GLU A 7 22.19 -14.26 36.80
N MET A 8 22.16 -15.58 36.91
CA MET A 8 22.71 -16.49 35.90
C MET A 8 22.07 -16.09 34.57
N ASP A 9 22.85 -15.50 33.67
CA ASP A 9 22.34 -15.04 32.39
C ASP A 9 21.89 -16.27 31.59
N PHE A 10 20.80 -16.13 30.84
CA PHE A 10 20.31 -17.22 30.00
C PHE A 10 21.42 -17.70 29.04
N ASP A 11 22.27 -16.76 28.61
CA ASP A 11 23.44 -16.99 27.78
C ASP A 11 24.52 -17.87 28.44
N ASP A 12 24.62 -17.88 29.78
CA ASP A 12 25.56 -18.72 30.53
C ASP A 12 25.10 -20.18 30.64
N LEU A 13 23.80 -20.44 30.45
CA LEU A 13 23.21 -21.78 30.51
C LEU A 13 23.23 -22.51 29.15
N LEU A 14 23.23 -21.75 28.05
CA LEU A 14 23.27 -22.25 26.67
C LEU A 14 24.42 -23.25 26.39
N PRO A 15 25.67 -23.01 26.86
CA PRO A 15 26.77 -23.97 26.68
C PRO A 15 26.55 -25.30 27.42
N HIS A 16 25.81 -25.30 28.54
CA HIS A 16 25.56 -26.49 29.35
C HIS A 16 24.48 -27.40 28.77
N ILE A 17 23.52 -26.85 28.02
CA ILE A 17 22.40 -27.60 27.42
C ILE A 17 22.75 -28.03 25.98
N GLY A 18 23.71 -27.37 25.35
CA GLY A 18 24.19 -27.64 24.00
C GLY A 18 23.98 -26.42 23.10
N GLU A 19 25.05 -26.02 22.39
CA GLU A 19 25.05 -24.87 21.48
C GLU A 19 24.05 -25.02 20.31
N PHE A 20 23.97 -23.97 19.47
CA PHE A 20 23.16 -23.94 18.26
C PHE A 20 23.51 -25.10 17.30
N GLY A 21 22.78 -26.21 17.44
CA GLY A 21 23.09 -27.49 16.83
C GLY A 21 22.71 -27.55 15.35
N LEU A 22 23.19 -28.59 14.66
CA LEU A 22 22.88 -28.81 13.24
C LEU A 22 21.37 -28.85 12.96
N TYR A 23 20.59 -29.46 13.86
CA TYR A 23 19.14 -29.51 13.75
C TYR A 23 18.48 -28.13 13.82
N GLN A 24 18.89 -27.27 14.76
CA GLN A 24 18.39 -25.90 14.88
C GLN A 24 18.78 -25.05 13.66
N LYS A 25 20.00 -25.24 13.12
CA LYS A 25 20.44 -24.60 11.87
C LYS A 25 19.59 -25.01 10.68
N ILE A 26 19.27 -26.30 10.54
CA ILE A 26 18.41 -26.81 9.48
C ILE A 26 16.99 -26.26 9.63
N LEU A 27 16.40 -26.31 10.84
CA LEU A 27 15.08 -25.76 11.09
C LEU A 27 15.02 -24.26 10.78
N PHE A 28 16.02 -23.49 11.19
CA PHE A 28 16.10 -22.07 10.89
C PHE A 28 16.11 -21.83 9.37
N LEU A 29 16.95 -22.57 8.64
CA LEU A 29 17.02 -22.49 7.17
C LEU A 29 15.68 -22.84 6.51
N MET A 30 14.98 -23.87 7.02
CA MET A 30 13.67 -24.27 6.51
C MET A 30 12.56 -23.27 6.86
N MET A 31 12.68 -22.52 7.95
CA MET A 31 11.72 -21.46 8.30
C MET A 31 11.84 -20.23 7.41
N ILE A 32 13.02 -19.93 6.84
CA ILE A 32 13.22 -18.76 5.98
C ILE A 32 12.21 -18.67 4.81
N PRO A 33 12.04 -19.69 3.95
CA PRO A 33 11.08 -19.61 2.85
C PRO A 33 9.63 -19.48 3.33
N PHE A 34 9.28 -20.10 4.46
CA PHE A 34 7.96 -19.99 5.06
C PHE A 34 7.69 -18.56 5.55
N LEU A 35 8.60 -18.00 6.34
CA LEU A 35 8.50 -16.63 6.85
C LEU A 35 8.51 -15.60 5.71
N PHE A 36 9.32 -15.82 4.68
CA PHE A 36 9.31 -14.98 3.48
C PHE A 36 7.93 -14.99 2.79
N SER A 37 7.33 -16.17 2.62
CA SER A 37 6.01 -16.30 2.00
C SER A 37 4.92 -15.61 2.83
N VAL A 38 4.95 -15.79 4.16
CA VAL A 38 4.01 -15.13 5.08
C VAL A 38 4.18 -13.62 5.02
N ALA A 39 5.42 -13.12 5.06
CA ALA A 39 5.70 -11.69 4.95
C ALA A 39 5.19 -11.14 3.60
N PHE A 40 5.47 -11.82 2.49
CA PHE A 40 5.01 -11.40 1.18
C PHE A 40 3.49 -11.28 1.10
N VAL A 41 2.75 -12.27 1.60
CA VAL A 41 1.27 -12.22 1.64
C VAL A 41 0.80 -11.08 2.53
N TYR A 42 1.37 -10.93 3.72
CA TYR A 42 0.98 -9.88 4.67
C TYR A 42 1.22 -8.47 4.11
N PHE A 43 2.39 -8.22 3.51
CA PHE A 43 2.68 -6.94 2.87
C PHE A 43 1.84 -6.72 1.61
N GLY A 44 1.58 -7.77 0.83
CA GLY A 44 0.68 -7.71 -0.33
C GLY A 44 -0.75 -7.31 0.06
N GLN A 45 -1.24 -7.80 1.20
CA GLN A 45 -2.58 -7.46 1.70
C GLN A 45 -2.76 -5.97 1.99
N ILE A 46 -1.70 -5.26 2.41
CA ILE A 46 -1.76 -3.81 2.65
C ILE A 46 -2.22 -3.07 1.39
N PHE A 47 -1.70 -3.44 0.23
CA PHE A 47 -2.05 -2.81 -1.05
C PHE A 47 -3.45 -3.18 -1.56
N ILE A 48 -4.02 -4.31 -1.11
CA ILE A 48 -5.37 -4.74 -1.50
C ILE A 48 -6.42 -4.06 -0.62
N ILE A 49 -6.14 -3.92 0.68
CA ILE A 49 -7.12 -3.46 1.67
C ILE A 49 -7.13 -1.94 1.77
N LEU A 50 -5.96 -1.30 1.70
CA LEU A 50 -5.87 0.14 1.85
C LEU A 50 -6.16 0.82 0.52
N VAL A 51 -7.27 1.56 0.48
CA VAL A 51 -7.53 2.50 -0.60
C VAL A 51 -6.70 3.76 -0.34
N PRO A 52 -5.87 4.21 -1.29
CA PRO A 52 -5.09 5.45 -1.13
C PRO A 52 -6.01 6.66 -0.90
N GLU A 53 -5.57 7.64 -0.10
CA GLU A 53 -6.39 8.83 0.17
C GLU A 53 -6.61 9.67 -1.08
N GLU A 54 -5.59 9.83 -1.92
CA GLU A 54 -5.68 10.55 -3.19
C GLU A 54 -5.68 9.57 -4.36
N HIS A 55 -6.87 9.33 -4.94
CA HIS A 55 -7.04 8.51 -6.13
C HIS A 55 -8.14 9.05 -7.01
N TRP A 56 -8.00 8.78 -8.30
CA TRP A 56 -8.93 9.22 -9.34
C TRP A 56 -9.02 8.16 -10.44
N CYS A 57 -10.18 8.06 -11.10
CA CYS A 57 -10.32 7.17 -12.24
C CYS A 57 -9.57 7.71 -13.46
N LYS A 58 -8.79 6.84 -14.09
CA LYS A 58 -8.04 7.18 -15.30
C LYS A 58 -8.98 7.23 -16.52
N VAL A 59 -8.94 8.32 -17.27
CA VAL A 59 -9.67 8.48 -18.54
C VAL A 59 -8.68 8.54 -19.69
N PRO A 60 -8.50 7.45 -20.47
CA PRO A 60 -7.44 7.36 -21.47
C PRO A 60 -7.58 8.41 -22.58
N GLU A 61 -8.80 8.83 -22.91
CA GLU A 61 -9.08 9.81 -23.94
C GLU A 61 -8.60 11.22 -23.58
N LEU A 62 -8.42 11.52 -22.29
CA LEU A 62 -7.96 12.81 -21.78
C LEU A 62 -6.46 12.82 -21.47
N GLU A 63 -5.73 11.74 -21.69
CA GLU A 63 -4.31 11.62 -21.34
C GLU A 63 -3.41 12.67 -22.00
N SER A 64 -3.83 13.26 -23.12
CA SER A 64 -3.09 14.32 -23.80
C SER A 64 -3.11 15.67 -23.05
N LEU A 65 -4.02 15.84 -22.08
CA LEU A 65 -4.20 17.06 -21.30
C LEU A 65 -3.37 17.02 -19.99
N PRO A 66 -3.06 18.17 -19.38
CA PRO A 66 -2.47 18.20 -18.05
C PRO A 66 -3.41 17.60 -17.00
N ILE A 67 -2.84 16.91 -16.00
CA ILE A 67 -3.57 16.14 -14.97
C ILE A 67 -4.67 16.96 -14.28
N GLU A 68 -4.39 18.23 -13.97
CA GLU A 68 -5.36 19.10 -13.31
C GLU A 68 -6.59 19.38 -14.18
N GLN A 69 -6.40 19.53 -15.49
CA GLN A 69 -7.51 19.70 -16.43
C GLN A 69 -8.26 18.38 -16.66
N GLN A 70 -7.56 17.24 -16.64
CA GLN A 70 -8.22 15.94 -16.69
C GLN A 70 -9.17 15.76 -15.50
N LYS A 71 -8.70 16.07 -14.28
CA LYS A 71 -9.52 16.00 -13.06
C LYS A 71 -10.72 16.92 -13.16
N LEU A 72 -10.50 18.19 -13.51
CA LEU A 72 -11.56 19.21 -13.59
C LEU A 72 -12.65 18.86 -14.60
N LEU A 73 -12.30 18.19 -15.70
CA LEU A 73 -13.23 17.84 -16.77
C LEU A 73 -13.93 16.51 -16.54
N SER A 74 -13.25 15.52 -15.94
CA SER A 74 -13.75 14.15 -15.85
C SER A 74 -14.39 13.80 -14.52
N ILE A 75 -14.07 14.53 -13.45
CA ILE A 75 -14.42 14.14 -12.08
C ILE A 75 -15.47 15.10 -11.50
N PRO A 76 -16.59 14.59 -10.96
CA PRO A 76 -17.57 15.43 -10.28
C PRO A 76 -16.99 16.12 -9.04
N GLN A 77 -17.37 17.37 -8.83
CA GLN A 77 -17.03 18.13 -7.63
C GLN A 77 -18.15 17.98 -6.58
N LEU A 78 -17.75 17.70 -5.34
CA LEU A 78 -18.65 17.67 -4.18
C LEU A 78 -18.99 19.10 -3.72
N PRO A 79 -20.04 19.27 -2.89
CA PRO A 79 -20.45 20.58 -2.37
C PRO A 79 -19.37 21.31 -1.55
N ASP A 80 -18.38 20.58 -1.04
CA ASP A 80 -17.24 21.11 -0.29
C ASP A 80 -16.09 21.58 -1.19
N GLY A 81 -16.23 21.45 -2.52
CA GLY A 81 -15.20 21.78 -3.51
C GLY A 81 -14.15 20.68 -3.70
N SER A 82 -14.29 19.53 -3.03
CA SER A 82 -13.42 18.38 -3.25
C SER A 82 -13.85 17.58 -4.49
N PHE A 83 -12.93 16.82 -5.08
CA PHE A 83 -13.22 15.95 -6.20
C PHE A 83 -13.67 14.56 -5.73
N GLU A 84 -14.68 13.99 -6.39
CA GLU A 84 -15.05 12.58 -6.22
C GLU A 84 -13.87 11.67 -6.55
N LYS A 85 -13.64 10.62 -5.77
CA LYS A 85 -12.43 9.77 -5.95
C LYS A 85 -12.69 8.52 -6.78
N CYS A 86 -13.94 8.05 -6.78
CA CYS A 86 -14.35 6.77 -7.39
C CYS A 86 -15.26 6.93 -8.62
N ARG A 87 -15.64 8.16 -8.99
CA ARG A 87 -16.63 8.41 -10.04
C ARG A 87 -16.07 9.35 -11.09
N VAL A 88 -16.52 9.13 -12.33
CA VAL A 88 -16.26 9.99 -13.47
C VAL A 88 -17.55 10.21 -14.24
N TYR A 89 -17.65 11.34 -14.93
CA TYR A 89 -18.77 11.62 -15.81
C TYR A 89 -18.82 10.63 -16.97
N VAL A 90 -20.04 10.22 -17.34
CA VAL A 90 -20.27 9.41 -18.54
C VAL A 90 -20.46 10.38 -19.71
N ALA A 91 -19.37 10.71 -20.39
CA ALA A 91 -19.36 11.67 -21.48
C ALA A 91 -18.62 11.11 -22.70
N ASN A 92 -18.93 11.64 -23.89
CA ASN A 92 -18.12 11.38 -25.08
C ASN A 92 -16.93 12.35 -25.12
N TRP A 93 -15.79 11.87 -24.63
CA TRP A 93 -14.57 12.68 -24.48
C TRP A 93 -14.05 13.26 -25.79
N THR A 94 -14.26 12.58 -26.92
CA THR A 94 -13.83 13.09 -28.23
C THR A 94 -14.59 14.35 -28.63
N ASP A 95 -15.89 14.40 -28.35
CA ASP A 95 -16.72 15.57 -28.59
C ASP A 95 -16.36 16.71 -27.63
N VAL A 96 -16.09 16.39 -26.36
CA VAL A 96 -15.67 17.36 -25.34
C VAL A 96 -14.35 18.03 -25.73
N LEU A 97 -13.38 17.25 -26.21
CA LEU A 97 -12.11 17.75 -26.72
C LEU A 97 -12.29 18.58 -27.99
N ALA A 98 -13.13 18.13 -28.93
CA ALA A 98 -13.42 18.85 -30.16
C ALA A 98 -14.09 20.21 -29.92
N ARG A 99 -14.92 20.32 -28.87
CA ARG A 99 -15.56 21.56 -28.44
C ARG A 99 -14.65 22.48 -27.60
N GLY A 100 -13.49 21.99 -27.15
CA GLY A 100 -12.55 22.76 -26.34
C GLY A 100 -13.10 23.12 -24.96
N LEU A 101 -13.95 22.28 -24.37
CA LEU A 101 -14.53 22.54 -23.05
C LEU A 101 -13.44 22.46 -21.97
N SER A 102 -13.37 23.49 -21.13
CA SER A 102 -12.40 23.60 -20.03
C SER A 102 -12.97 23.25 -18.65
N GLN A 103 -14.28 23.06 -18.55
CA GLN A 103 -14.98 22.81 -17.29
C GLN A 103 -16.06 21.75 -17.48
N SER A 104 -16.23 20.85 -16.50
CA SER A 104 -17.32 19.89 -16.45
C SER A 104 -18.65 20.60 -16.19
N ASP A 105 -19.67 20.30 -16.98
CA ASP A 105 -21.05 20.68 -16.68
C ASP A 105 -21.66 19.62 -15.74
N PRO A 106 -22.18 19.98 -14.55
CA PRO A 106 -22.76 19.02 -13.62
C PRO A 106 -24.15 18.50 -14.02
N GLU A 107 -24.79 19.05 -15.06
CA GLU A 107 -26.13 18.64 -15.54
C GLU A 107 -26.13 17.51 -16.59
#